data_AF-A0A7L5E0S4-F1
#
_entry.id   AF-A0A7L5E0S4-F1
#
_cell.length_a   1.000
_cell.length_b   1.000
_cell.length_c   1.000
_cell.angle_alpha   90.00
_cell.angle_beta   90.00
_cell.angle_gamma   90.00
#
_symmetry.space_group_name_H-M   'P 1'
#
loop_
_entity.id
_entity.type
_entity.pdbx_description
1 polymer ?
#
loop_
_entity_poly.entity_id
_entity_poly.type
_entity_poly.pdbx_seq_one_letter_code
_entity_poly.pdbx_strand_id
1 'polypeptide(L)'
;MFVSKTPWVLLLLLWMAGSTWWHVCHIKQLCPNMPFPMASDSSDTSASMVAPLTISDGERFRLQLPGNFSFARSGATASTNALGASFSELATYLTNNPDRRLLVIGYYEADETKPADFENLGLARAENVRQYLVEQGVPQTSLTTQGQLLSLPDVRMALNPAGDSLVGGLAFAFAGADEAQPTTATAPQPASADSTRPATLPASAPAADTVQKKLPSATLTTETELAAAEKYTSVFKPIDLYFKLNGSNYIQTPDTRRFFDEAARYLKTHKQKELVLTGHTDNSGNDATNLRLSRSRANDVKKRLRSSGISASQIVVDAKGETAPKADNGTIAGRRANRRVTVVVR
;
A
#
# COMPACT_ATOMS: atom_id res chain seq x y z
N MET A 1 -22.73 -26.94 54.04
CA MET A 1 -22.51 -26.70 52.59
C MET A 1 -21.15 -26.03 52.43
N PHE A 2 -20.08 -26.83 52.26
CA PHE A 2 -18.75 -26.29 51.98
C PHE A 2 -18.67 -25.99 50.47
N VAL A 3 -18.90 -24.74 50.09
CA VAL A 3 -18.64 -24.25 48.73
C VAL A 3 -17.14 -23.96 48.64
N SER A 4 -16.33 -25.00 48.45
CA SER A 4 -14.89 -24.82 48.32
C SER A 4 -14.58 -24.12 46.99
N LYS A 5 -13.85 -23.01 47.04
CA LYS A 5 -13.44 -22.21 45.87
C LYS A 5 -12.24 -22.81 45.13
N THR A 6 -11.70 -23.91 45.65
CA THR A 6 -10.54 -24.64 45.12
C THR A 6 -10.63 -25.00 43.63
N PRO A 7 -11.75 -25.52 43.08
CA PRO A 7 -11.83 -25.84 41.65
C PRO A 7 -11.74 -24.59 40.76
N TRP A 8 -12.26 -23.45 41.21
CA TRP A 8 -12.18 -22.18 40.47
C TRP A 8 -10.76 -21.62 40.46
N VAL A 9 -10.02 -21.75 41.56
CA VAL A 9 -8.61 -21.33 41.63
C VAL A 9 -7.74 -22.18 40.72
N LEU A 10 -7.97 -23.49 40.66
CA LEU A 10 -7.25 -24.39 39.75
C LEU A 10 -7.51 -24.06 38.27
N LEU A 11 -8.77 -23.77 37.93
CA LEU A 11 -9.13 -23.32 36.58
C LEU A 11 -8.45 -22.01 36.19
N LEU A 12 -8.40 -21.04 37.12
CA LEU A 12 -7.73 -19.76 36.89
C LEU A 12 -6.22 -19.95 36.67
N LEU A 13 -5.56 -20.79 37.47
CA LEU A 13 -4.14 -21.06 37.33
C LEU A 13 -3.81 -21.78 36.01
N LEU A 14 -4.66 -22.72 35.61
CA LEU A 14 -4.51 -23.44 34.34
C LEU A 14 -4.73 -22.50 33.14
N TRP A 15 -5.71 -21.59 33.23
CA TRP A 15 -5.93 -20.56 32.22
C TRP A 15 -4.76 -19.57 32.14
N MET A 16 -4.22 -19.12 33.27
CA MET A 16 -3.05 -18.24 33.32
C MET A 16 -1.80 -18.91 32.72
N ALA A 17 -1.56 -20.19 33.03
CA ALA A 17 -0.45 -20.96 32.48
C ALA A 17 -0.62 -21.21 30.97
N GLY A 18 -1.82 -21.56 30.51
CA GLY A 18 -2.11 -21.74 29.08
C GLY A 18 -1.99 -20.45 28.28
N SER A 19 -2.49 -19.34 28.84
CA SER A 19 -2.41 -18.00 28.22
C SER A 19 -0.97 -17.49 28.13
N THR A 20 -0.17 -17.67 29.19
CA THR A 20 1.25 -17.30 29.16
C THR A 20 2.05 -18.18 28.20
N TRP A 21 1.79 -19.50 28.17
CA TRP A 21 2.41 -20.40 27.20
C TRP A 21 2.05 -20.02 25.75
N TRP A 22 0.77 -19.73 25.47
CA TRP A 22 0.31 -19.26 24.16
C TRP A 22 0.97 -17.94 23.76
N HIS A 23 1.01 -16.96 24.67
CA HIS A 23 1.63 -15.67 24.36
C HIS A 23 3.15 -15.80 24.12
N VAL A 24 3.85 -16.64 24.89
CA VAL A 24 5.32 -16.81 24.74
C VAL A 24 5.68 -17.66 23.52
N CYS A 25 5.02 -18.79 23.30
CA CYS A 25 5.35 -19.70 22.21
C CYS A 25 4.72 -19.25 20.88
N HIS A 26 3.48 -18.75 20.88
CA HIS A 26 2.74 -18.45 19.65
C HIS A 26 2.85 -16.98 19.19
N ILE A 27 2.83 -16.02 20.12
CA ILE A 27 2.94 -14.59 19.78
C ILE A 27 4.40 -14.14 19.74
N LYS A 28 5.23 -14.58 20.69
CA LYS A 28 6.63 -14.18 20.79
C LYS A 28 7.62 -15.14 20.14
N GLN A 29 7.22 -16.39 19.80
CA GLN A 29 8.05 -17.41 19.14
C GLN A 29 9.35 -17.74 19.88
N LEU A 30 9.35 -17.69 21.22
CA LEU A 30 10.56 -17.84 22.04
C LEU A 30 10.78 -19.26 22.60
N CYS A 31 9.94 -20.23 22.24
CA CYS A 31 10.04 -21.60 22.77
C CYS A 31 10.94 -22.47 21.88
N PRO A 32 11.97 -23.16 22.42
CA PRO A 32 12.85 -24.02 21.66
C PRO A 32 12.13 -25.32 21.24
N ASN A 33 12.25 -25.68 19.96
CA ASN A 33 11.80 -26.98 19.43
C ASN A 33 12.59 -28.10 20.11
N MET A 34 11.91 -28.99 20.84
CA MET A 34 12.55 -30.22 21.33
C MET A 34 12.85 -31.18 20.15
N PRO A 35 13.99 -31.86 20.17
CA PRO A 35 14.45 -32.69 19.06
C PRO A 35 13.76 -34.05 19.05
N PHE A 36 13.18 -34.43 17.91
CA PHE A 36 12.88 -35.84 17.61
C PHE A 36 14.11 -36.50 16.97
N PRO A 37 14.32 -37.82 17.17
CA PRO A 37 15.52 -38.52 16.76
C PRO A 37 15.61 -38.60 15.22
N MET A 38 16.84 -38.49 14.73
CA MET A 38 17.19 -38.49 13.32
C MET A 38 16.67 -39.74 12.60
N ALA A 39 15.84 -39.51 11.57
CA ALA A 39 15.71 -40.40 10.43
C ALA A 39 16.41 -39.73 9.24
N SER A 40 17.49 -40.37 8.80
CA SER A 40 18.12 -40.36 7.47
C SER A 40 18.06 -39.07 6.63
N ASP A 41 19.27 -38.60 6.28
CA ASP A 41 19.57 -37.74 5.15
C ASP A 41 18.57 -37.92 3.99
N SER A 42 17.68 -36.95 3.90
CA SER A 42 17.10 -36.53 2.64
C SER A 42 17.11 -35.02 2.70
N SER A 43 17.76 -34.42 1.72
CA SER A 43 17.75 -33.01 1.42
C SER A 43 16.32 -32.58 1.13
N ASP A 44 15.52 -32.46 2.18
CA ASP A 44 14.16 -31.98 2.12
C ASP A 44 14.26 -30.47 1.89
N THR A 45 14.30 -30.14 0.61
CA THR A 45 13.92 -28.83 0.10
C THR A 45 12.51 -28.59 0.62
N SER A 46 12.41 -27.97 1.80
CA SER A 46 11.19 -27.33 2.27
C SER A 46 10.88 -26.16 1.33
N ALA A 47 10.50 -26.49 0.10
CA ALA A 47 9.93 -25.58 -0.86
C ALA A 47 8.63 -25.11 -0.22
N SER A 48 8.65 -23.87 0.26
CA SER A 48 7.45 -23.14 0.63
C SER A 48 6.39 -23.36 -0.46
N MET A 49 5.22 -23.88 -0.08
CA MET A 49 4.08 -24.18 -0.97
C MET A 49 3.43 -22.91 -1.55
N VAL A 50 4.22 -21.93 -1.99
CA VAL A 50 3.73 -20.71 -2.62
C VAL A 50 3.79 -20.94 -4.12
N ALA A 51 2.63 -20.91 -4.78
CA ALA A 51 2.57 -21.07 -6.22
C ALA A 51 3.47 -20.03 -6.91
N PRO A 52 4.35 -20.42 -7.85
CA PRO A 52 5.26 -19.50 -8.51
C PRO A 52 4.47 -18.50 -9.36
N LEU A 53 4.89 -17.23 -9.35
CA LEU A 53 4.34 -16.22 -10.26
C LEU A 53 5.08 -16.28 -11.60
N THR A 54 4.34 -16.42 -12.69
CA THR A 54 4.89 -16.32 -14.04
C THR A 54 4.25 -15.14 -14.78
N ILE A 55 5.08 -14.28 -15.36
CA ILE A 55 4.69 -13.19 -16.24
C ILE A 55 5.38 -13.41 -17.58
N SER A 56 4.62 -13.54 -18.66
CA SER A 56 5.18 -13.87 -19.98
C SER A 56 4.52 -13.07 -21.09
N ASP A 57 5.33 -12.72 -22.09
CA ASP A 57 4.92 -12.06 -23.32
C ASP A 57 5.21 -13.00 -24.51
N GLY A 58 4.43 -14.08 -24.61
CA GLY A 58 4.71 -15.18 -25.54
C GLY A 58 6.15 -15.70 -25.36
N GLU A 59 6.87 -15.78 -26.49
CA GLU A 59 8.29 -16.17 -26.53
C GLU A 59 9.27 -15.00 -26.32
N ARG A 60 8.77 -13.75 -26.27
CA ARG A 60 9.64 -12.55 -26.22
C ARG A 60 10.23 -12.31 -24.84
N PHE A 61 9.48 -12.68 -23.81
CA PHE A 61 9.86 -12.44 -22.42
C PHE A 61 9.16 -13.43 -21.49
N ARG A 62 9.90 -13.90 -20.49
CA ARG A 62 9.37 -14.72 -19.41
C ARG A 62 10.09 -14.39 -18.12
N LEU A 63 9.33 -13.92 -17.14
CA LEU A 63 9.77 -13.78 -15.75
C LEU A 63 9.07 -14.86 -14.92
N GLN A 64 9.86 -15.60 -14.15
CA GLN A 64 9.35 -16.59 -13.20
C GLN A 64 9.91 -16.27 -11.82
N LEU A 65 9.02 -16.00 -10.87
CA LEU A 65 9.36 -15.78 -9.47
C LEU A 65 9.00 -17.02 -8.65
N PRO A 66 9.82 -17.37 -7.64
CA PRO A 66 9.60 -18.57 -6.83
C PRO A 66 8.33 -18.52 -5.97
N GLY A 67 7.73 -17.35 -5.77
CA GLY A 67 6.42 -17.24 -5.14
C GLY A 67 5.55 -16.14 -5.72
N ASN A 68 4.47 -15.81 -5.02
CA ASN A 68 3.41 -14.92 -5.49
C ASN A 68 3.14 -13.77 -4.52
N PHE A 69 2.39 -12.77 -4.99
CA PHE A 69 1.76 -11.81 -4.11
C PHE A 69 0.73 -12.50 -3.21
N SER A 70 0.50 -11.94 -2.03
CA SER A 70 -0.63 -12.36 -1.19
C SER A 70 -1.38 -11.16 -0.63
N PHE A 71 -2.65 -11.36 -0.33
CA PHE A 71 -3.55 -10.34 0.18
C PHE A 71 -4.27 -10.87 1.40
N ALA A 72 -4.55 -10.01 2.38
CA ALA A 72 -5.51 -10.37 3.43
C ALA A 72 -6.88 -10.66 2.82
N ARG A 73 -7.71 -11.48 3.47
CA ARG A 73 -9.11 -11.69 3.08
C ARG A 73 -9.82 -10.34 2.98
N SER A 74 -10.44 -10.08 1.82
CA SER A 74 -11.06 -8.80 1.48
C SER A 74 -10.12 -7.58 1.59
N GLY A 75 -8.80 -7.79 1.50
CA GLY A 75 -7.77 -6.76 1.51
C GLY A 75 -7.22 -6.43 0.12
N ALA A 76 -6.87 -5.16 -0.09
CA ALA A 76 -6.28 -4.65 -1.34
C ALA A 76 -4.75 -4.53 -1.31
N THR A 77 -4.16 -4.62 -0.13
CA THR A 77 -2.72 -4.43 0.08
C THR A 77 -1.95 -5.72 -0.22
N ALA A 78 -1.05 -5.68 -1.20
CA ALA A 78 -0.20 -6.79 -1.57
C ALA A 78 0.97 -6.96 -0.60
N SER A 79 1.08 -8.15 -0.04
CA SER A 79 2.27 -8.66 0.63
C SER A 79 3.23 -9.23 -0.40
N THR A 80 4.51 -8.85 -0.25
CA THR A 80 5.60 -9.16 -1.20
C THR A 80 6.61 -10.13 -0.60
N ASN A 81 6.42 -10.54 0.65
CA ASN A 81 7.40 -11.32 1.42
C ASN A 81 7.72 -12.67 0.78
N ALA A 82 6.76 -13.24 0.04
CA ALA A 82 6.88 -14.56 -0.58
C ALA A 82 7.39 -14.52 -2.04
N LEU A 83 7.62 -13.34 -2.64
CA LEU A 83 8.01 -13.24 -4.05
C LEU A 83 9.41 -13.80 -4.32
N GLY A 84 10.33 -13.66 -3.37
CA GLY A 84 11.68 -14.24 -3.41
C GLY A 84 12.62 -13.68 -4.48
N ALA A 85 12.16 -12.77 -5.36
CA ALA A 85 12.97 -12.11 -6.38
C ALA A 85 12.39 -10.73 -6.77
N SER A 86 13.17 -9.94 -7.52
CA SER A 86 12.83 -8.58 -7.93
C SER A 86 12.25 -8.53 -9.36
N PHE A 87 11.65 -7.40 -9.73
CA PHE A 87 11.09 -7.17 -11.08
C PHE A 87 12.04 -6.41 -12.01
N SER A 88 13.36 -6.44 -11.76
CA SER A 88 14.36 -5.71 -12.56
C SER A 88 14.37 -6.13 -14.04
N GLU A 89 14.21 -7.43 -14.33
CA GLU A 89 14.14 -7.95 -15.69
C GLU A 89 12.89 -7.44 -16.43
N LEU A 90 11.75 -7.44 -15.75
CA LEU A 90 10.51 -6.87 -16.29
C LEU A 90 10.64 -5.36 -16.54
N ALA A 91 11.24 -4.62 -15.61
CA ALA A 91 11.50 -3.20 -15.77
C ALA A 91 12.40 -2.91 -16.97
N THR A 92 13.47 -3.70 -17.13
CA THR A 92 14.39 -3.59 -18.28
C THR A 92 13.66 -3.90 -19.58
N TYR A 93 12.86 -4.96 -19.62
CA TYR A 93 12.09 -5.35 -20.79
C TYR A 93 11.11 -4.25 -21.23
N LEU A 94 10.29 -3.75 -20.32
CA LEU A 94 9.29 -2.71 -20.62
C LEU A 94 9.92 -1.34 -20.94
N THR A 95 11.12 -1.06 -20.43
CA THR A 95 11.88 0.15 -20.81
C THR A 95 12.39 0.06 -22.25
N ASN A 96 12.83 -1.12 -22.68
CA ASN A 96 13.37 -1.33 -24.03
C ASN A 96 12.28 -1.55 -25.09
N ASN A 97 11.02 -1.80 -24.68
CA ASN A 97 9.89 -2.06 -25.56
C ASN A 97 8.73 -1.10 -25.22
N PRO A 98 8.84 0.20 -25.58
CA PRO A 98 7.88 1.23 -25.16
C PRO A 98 6.49 1.07 -25.81
N ASP A 99 6.38 0.25 -26.84
CA ASP A 99 5.16 -0.17 -27.51
C ASP A 99 4.42 -1.28 -26.74
N ARG A 100 5.04 -1.88 -25.71
CA ARG A 100 4.41 -2.93 -24.92
C ARG A 100 3.81 -2.35 -23.64
N ARG A 101 2.65 -2.90 -23.28
CA ARG A 101 1.93 -2.58 -22.06
C ARG A 101 1.65 -3.86 -21.29
N LEU A 102 1.86 -3.82 -19.97
CA LEU A 102 1.52 -4.87 -19.04
C LEU A 102 0.21 -4.49 -18.34
N LEU A 103 -0.84 -5.25 -18.62
CA LEU A 103 -2.11 -5.21 -17.91
C LEU A 103 -2.02 -6.06 -16.64
N VAL A 104 -2.26 -5.43 -15.49
CA VAL A 104 -2.39 -6.07 -14.19
C VAL A 104 -3.89 -6.25 -13.90
N ILE A 105 -4.34 -7.50 -13.88
CA ILE A 105 -5.73 -7.87 -13.61
C ILE A 105 -5.83 -8.34 -12.18
N GLY A 106 -6.67 -7.72 -11.36
CA GLY A 106 -6.97 -8.18 -10.02
C GLY A 106 -8.33 -8.85 -9.96
N TYR A 107 -8.37 -10.07 -9.45
CA TYR A 107 -9.61 -10.82 -9.29
C TYR A 107 -10.32 -10.46 -7.98
N TYR A 108 -11.66 -10.53 -8.01
CA TYR A 108 -12.51 -10.37 -6.84
C TYR A 108 -13.76 -11.23 -6.93
N GLU A 109 -14.35 -11.54 -5.77
CA GLU A 109 -15.67 -12.17 -5.66
C GLU A 109 -16.74 -11.09 -5.34
N ALA A 110 -18.00 -11.34 -5.71
CA ALA A 110 -19.08 -10.35 -5.57
C ALA A 110 -19.42 -10.01 -4.11
N ASP A 111 -19.13 -10.93 -3.19
CA ASP A 111 -19.35 -10.81 -1.74
C ASP A 111 -18.17 -10.15 -1.00
N GLU A 112 -17.08 -9.84 -1.69
CA GLU A 112 -15.93 -9.16 -1.06
C GLU A 112 -16.21 -7.68 -0.78
N THR A 113 -15.76 -7.23 0.40
CA THR A 113 -15.81 -5.81 0.74
C THR A 113 -14.79 -5.04 -0.09
N LYS A 114 -15.27 -4.09 -0.89
CA LYS A 114 -14.42 -3.16 -1.62
C LYS A 114 -14.03 -1.94 -0.78
N PRO A 115 -12.83 -1.38 -0.95
CA PRO A 115 -12.52 -0.07 -0.39
C PRO A 115 -13.46 0.98 -0.98
N ALA A 116 -13.82 2.01 -0.20
CA ALA A 116 -14.77 3.06 -0.60
C ALA A 116 -14.40 3.73 -1.94
N ASP A 117 -13.10 3.75 -2.22
CA ASP A 117 -12.46 4.50 -3.28
C ASP A 117 -12.27 3.72 -4.57
N PHE A 118 -12.72 2.47 -4.62
CA PHE A 118 -12.59 1.59 -5.77
C PHE A 118 -13.96 1.04 -6.18
N GLU A 119 -14.12 0.81 -7.48
CA GLU A 119 -15.31 0.19 -8.05
C GLU A 119 -15.49 -1.25 -7.52
N ASN A 120 -14.37 -1.96 -7.37
CA ASN A 120 -14.31 -3.31 -6.83
C ASN A 120 -12.96 -3.57 -6.15
N LEU A 121 -12.87 -4.64 -5.36
CA LEU A 121 -11.66 -4.98 -4.63
C LEU A 121 -10.52 -5.43 -5.56
N GLY A 122 -10.83 -6.07 -6.68
CA GLY A 122 -9.85 -6.56 -7.64
C GLY A 122 -9.04 -5.43 -8.25
N LEU A 123 -9.72 -4.35 -8.67
CA LEU A 123 -9.07 -3.14 -9.16
C LEU A 123 -8.17 -2.51 -8.09
N ALA A 124 -8.59 -2.53 -6.82
CA ALA A 124 -7.77 -2.03 -5.72
C ALA A 124 -6.48 -2.85 -5.53
N ARG A 125 -6.56 -4.18 -5.64
CA ARG A 125 -5.40 -5.09 -5.62
C ARG A 125 -4.46 -4.82 -6.79
N ALA A 126 -5.02 -4.74 -8.00
CA ALA A 126 -4.27 -4.47 -9.22
C ALA A 126 -3.50 -3.15 -9.15
N GLU A 127 -4.16 -2.09 -8.68
CA GLU A 127 -3.56 -0.78 -8.52
C GLU A 127 -2.45 -0.75 -7.47
N ASN A 128 -2.63 -1.49 -6.36
CA ASN A 128 -1.58 -1.62 -5.36
C ASN A 128 -0.34 -2.33 -5.92
N VAL A 129 -0.52 -3.39 -6.69
CA VAL A 129 0.58 -4.12 -7.36
C VAL A 129 1.23 -3.26 -8.42
N ARG A 130 0.45 -2.48 -9.19
CA ARG A 130 0.98 -1.53 -10.17
C ARG A 130 1.93 -0.52 -9.51
N GLN A 131 1.53 0.07 -8.39
CA GLN A 131 2.40 0.97 -7.62
C GLN A 131 3.67 0.26 -7.16
N TYR A 132 3.56 -0.98 -6.66
CA TYR A 132 4.71 -1.77 -6.28
C TYR A 132 5.68 -1.99 -7.45
N LEU A 133 5.20 -2.35 -8.64
CA LEU A 133 6.04 -2.54 -9.84
C LEU A 133 6.75 -1.26 -10.26
N VAL A 134 6.08 -0.11 -10.17
CA VAL A 134 6.68 1.22 -10.43
C VAL A 134 7.83 1.53 -9.47
N GLU A 135 7.74 1.05 -8.23
CA GLU A 135 8.80 1.18 -7.24
C GLU A 135 9.96 0.21 -7.46
N GLN A 136 9.70 -0.91 -8.12
CA GLN A 136 10.72 -1.83 -8.63
C GLN A 136 11.36 -1.33 -9.95
N GLY A 137 10.97 -0.15 -10.43
CA GLY A 137 11.56 0.49 -11.60
C GLY A 137 10.80 0.27 -12.91
N VAL A 138 9.65 -0.43 -12.89
CA VAL A 138 8.83 -0.60 -14.09
C VAL A 138 8.22 0.75 -14.51
N PRO A 139 8.29 1.15 -15.80
CA PRO A 139 7.76 2.45 -16.23
C PRO A 139 6.26 2.56 -16.00
N GLN A 140 5.78 3.65 -15.38
CA GLN A 140 4.35 3.88 -15.12
C GLN A 140 3.51 3.82 -16.40
N THR A 141 4.01 4.41 -17.49
CA THR A 141 3.34 4.44 -18.81
C THR A 141 3.19 3.07 -19.43
N SER A 142 3.97 2.09 -18.99
CA SER A 142 3.93 0.71 -19.49
C SER A 142 2.91 -0.17 -18.75
N LEU A 143 2.22 0.35 -17.74
CA LEU A 143 1.34 -0.42 -16.87
C LEU A 143 -0.11 0.04 -16.99
N THR A 144 -1.04 -0.92 -17.06
CA THR A 144 -2.48 -0.69 -16.97
C THR A 144 -3.10 -1.61 -15.92
N THR A 145 -4.26 -1.25 -15.37
CA THR A 145 -4.93 -2.01 -14.30
C THR A 145 -6.39 -2.27 -14.62
N GLN A 146 -6.88 -3.44 -14.20
CA GLN A 146 -8.27 -3.83 -14.35
C GLN A 146 -8.72 -4.70 -13.16
N GLY A 147 -9.98 -4.56 -12.75
CA GLY A 147 -10.64 -5.50 -11.85
C GLY A 147 -11.49 -6.49 -12.63
N GLN A 148 -11.46 -7.77 -12.26
CA GLN A 148 -12.26 -8.81 -12.90
C GLN A 148 -13.03 -9.66 -11.88
N LEU A 149 -14.35 -9.70 -12.03
CA LEU A 149 -15.22 -10.53 -11.20
C LEU A 149 -15.05 -12.00 -11.56
N LEU A 150 -14.85 -12.84 -10.56
CA LEU A 150 -14.99 -14.30 -10.70
C LEU A 150 -16.47 -14.65 -10.58
N SER A 151 -17.09 -14.96 -11.71
CA SER A 151 -18.54 -15.18 -11.82
C SER A 151 -18.94 -16.65 -11.93
N LEU A 152 -17.98 -17.58 -11.95
CA LEU A 152 -18.27 -19.01 -12.09
C LEU A 152 -18.48 -19.66 -10.72
N PRO A 153 -19.55 -20.46 -10.52
CA PRO A 153 -19.94 -21.01 -9.21
C PRO A 153 -18.84 -21.79 -8.49
N ASP A 154 -17.99 -22.48 -9.25
CA ASP A 154 -16.97 -23.38 -8.72
C ASP A 154 -15.55 -22.79 -8.75
N VAL A 155 -15.39 -21.55 -9.26
CA VAL A 155 -14.09 -20.88 -9.33
C VAL A 155 -13.99 -19.88 -8.20
N ARG A 156 -13.21 -20.26 -7.18
CA ARG A 156 -12.91 -19.41 -6.03
C ARG A 156 -11.45 -19.06 -5.98
N MET A 157 -11.17 -17.90 -5.39
CA MET A 157 -9.80 -17.51 -5.12
C MET A 157 -9.18 -18.42 -4.05
N ALA A 158 -7.99 -18.95 -4.32
CA ALA A 158 -7.31 -19.86 -3.40
C ALA A 158 -6.84 -19.12 -2.14
N LEU A 159 -7.40 -19.50 -0.99
CA LEU A 159 -6.92 -19.03 0.31
C LEU A 159 -5.83 -19.97 0.84
N ASN A 160 -4.97 -19.43 1.70
CA ASN A 160 -4.05 -20.23 2.49
C ASN A 160 -4.81 -21.18 3.44
N PRO A 161 -4.15 -22.20 4.02
CA PRO A 161 -4.80 -23.15 4.92
C PRO A 161 -5.48 -22.52 6.15
N ALA A 162 -4.98 -21.36 6.61
CA ALA A 162 -5.59 -20.60 7.70
C ALA A 162 -6.87 -19.83 7.27
N GLY A 163 -7.12 -19.72 5.97
CA GLY A 163 -8.26 -19.00 5.39
C GLY A 163 -8.21 -17.48 5.57
N ASP A 164 -7.11 -16.91 6.08
CA ASP A 164 -7.00 -15.49 6.36
C ASP A 164 -6.39 -14.68 5.21
N SER A 165 -5.72 -15.35 4.27
CA SER A 165 -4.95 -14.73 3.20
C SER A 165 -5.18 -15.41 1.86
N LEU A 166 -5.35 -14.61 0.82
CA LEU A 166 -5.38 -15.00 -0.58
C LEU A 166 -3.95 -15.03 -1.13
N VAL A 167 -3.51 -16.15 -1.69
CA VAL A 167 -2.25 -16.24 -2.44
C VAL A 167 -2.55 -16.10 -3.93
N GLY A 168 -1.91 -15.15 -4.59
CA GLY A 168 -2.26 -14.75 -5.95
C GLY A 168 -3.47 -13.81 -5.98
N GLY A 169 -4.49 -14.15 -6.77
CA GLY A 169 -5.63 -13.24 -7.03
C GLY A 169 -5.30 -12.15 -8.06
N LEU A 170 -4.25 -12.36 -8.85
CA LEU A 170 -3.82 -11.48 -9.93
C LEU A 170 -3.57 -12.29 -11.19
N ALA A 171 -3.72 -11.66 -12.34
CA ALA A 171 -3.18 -12.11 -13.60
C ALA A 171 -2.45 -10.95 -14.29
N PHE A 172 -1.54 -11.31 -15.19
CA PHE A 172 -0.72 -10.39 -15.95
C PHE A 172 -0.86 -10.74 -17.42
N ALA A 173 -1.14 -9.74 -18.25
CA ALA A 173 -1.25 -9.90 -19.69
C ALA A 173 -0.48 -8.77 -20.40
N PHE A 174 0.15 -9.07 -21.53
CA PHE A 174 0.74 -8.03 -22.37
C PHE A 174 -0.21 -7.66 -23.50
N ALA A 175 -0.32 -6.37 -23.77
CA ALA A 175 -0.98 -5.82 -24.95
C ALA A 175 0.04 -5.03 -25.78
N GLY A 176 -0.21 -4.92 -27.09
CA GLY A 176 0.48 -3.94 -27.94
C GLY A 176 -0.06 -2.53 -27.69
N ALA A 177 0.73 -1.49 -27.99
CA ALA A 177 0.32 -0.09 -27.81
C ALA A 177 -0.94 0.29 -28.61
N ASP A 178 -1.22 -0.44 -29.69
CA ASP A 178 -2.39 -0.25 -30.55
C ASP A 178 -3.58 -1.16 -30.20
N GLU A 179 -3.42 -2.14 -29.29
CA GLU A 179 -4.53 -2.92 -28.73
C GLU A 179 -5.10 -2.20 -27.49
N ALA A 180 -5.67 -1.03 -27.72
CA ALA A 180 -6.50 -0.35 -26.73
C ALA A 180 -7.87 -1.06 -26.62
N GLN A 181 -8.10 -1.72 -25.48
CA GLN A 181 -9.39 -2.14 -24.88
C GLN A 181 -10.35 -3.02 -25.71
N PRO A 182 -10.80 -4.18 -25.19
CA PRO A 182 -12.12 -4.70 -25.56
C PRO A 182 -13.16 -3.69 -25.09
N THR A 183 -13.82 -3.06 -26.05
CA THR A 183 -14.95 -2.15 -25.84
C THR A 183 -16.04 -2.85 -25.02
N THR A 184 -16.33 -2.33 -23.83
CA THR A 184 -17.60 -2.60 -23.17
C THR A 184 -18.73 -2.05 -24.05
N ALA A 185 -19.62 -2.94 -24.46
CA ALA A 185 -20.78 -2.65 -25.27
C ALA A 185 -21.62 -1.52 -24.66
N THR A 186 -21.71 -0.40 -25.36
CA THR A 186 -22.63 0.69 -25.06
C THR A 186 -23.98 0.37 -25.70
N ALA A 187 -25.02 0.19 -24.88
CA ALA A 187 -26.40 0.31 -25.32
C ALA A 187 -26.79 1.80 -25.38
N PRO A 188 -27.59 2.24 -26.36
CA PRO A 188 -27.76 3.64 -26.70
C PRO A 188 -28.75 4.35 -25.76
N GLN A 189 -28.37 5.54 -25.28
CA GLN A 189 -29.29 6.49 -24.65
C GLN A 189 -29.28 7.81 -25.43
N PRO A 190 -30.46 8.43 -25.71
CA PRO A 190 -30.65 9.30 -26.86
C PRO A 190 -30.13 10.72 -26.65
N ALA A 191 -29.81 11.33 -27.79
CA ALA A 191 -29.44 12.72 -27.95
C ALA A 191 -30.47 13.69 -27.35
N SER A 192 -29.98 14.74 -26.71
CA SER A 192 -30.67 16.03 -26.64
C SER A 192 -29.64 17.15 -26.65
N ALA A 193 -30.01 18.19 -27.38
CA ALA A 193 -29.14 19.10 -28.07
C ALA A 193 -28.78 20.35 -27.25
N ASP A 194 -27.69 20.96 -27.70
CA ASP A 194 -27.50 22.39 -27.90
C ASP A 194 -27.36 23.32 -26.67
N SER A 195 -26.16 23.88 -26.53
CA SER A 195 -26.00 25.33 -26.39
C SER A 195 -24.56 25.76 -26.69
N THR A 196 -24.44 26.44 -27.81
CA THR A 196 -23.30 27.22 -28.29
C THR A 196 -22.89 28.36 -27.34
N ARG A 197 -21.59 28.51 -27.05
CA ARG A 197 -20.78 29.71 -27.39
C ARG A 197 -19.31 29.58 -26.94
N PRO A 198 -18.38 30.29 -27.62
CA PRO A 198 -16.93 30.08 -27.55
C PRO A 198 -16.22 31.09 -26.64
N ALA A 199 -15.04 30.74 -26.13
CA ALA A 199 -13.99 31.70 -25.76
C ALA A 199 -12.64 31.01 -25.48
N THR A 200 -11.70 31.19 -26.40
CA THR A 200 -10.29 31.56 -26.19
C THR A 200 -9.43 30.75 -25.21
N LEU A 201 -8.49 30.01 -25.81
CA LEU A 201 -7.15 29.76 -25.28
C LEU A 201 -6.44 31.08 -24.96
N PRO A 202 -5.66 31.12 -23.86
CA PRO A 202 -4.33 31.68 -23.97
C PRO A 202 -3.29 30.63 -23.59
N ALA A 203 -2.39 30.39 -24.53
CA ALA A 203 -1.07 29.85 -24.27
C ALA A 203 -0.25 30.91 -23.52
N SER A 204 0.27 30.56 -22.35
CA SER A 204 1.58 31.02 -21.85
C SER A 204 1.76 30.56 -20.40
N ALA A 205 2.60 29.55 -20.18
CA ALA A 205 3.36 29.39 -18.94
C ALA A 205 4.84 29.35 -19.35
N PRO A 206 5.70 30.21 -18.77
CA PRO A 206 7.04 30.45 -19.30
C PRO A 206 8.00 29.31 -18.95
N ALA A 207 8.94 29.09 -19.88
CA ALA A 207 10.14 28.30 -19.67
C ALA A 207 10.90 28.80 -18.43
N ALA A 208 11.12 27.90 -17.47
CA ALA A 208 12.10 28.09 -16.41
C ALA A 208 13.39 27.40 -16.86
N ASP A 209 14.25 28.17 -17.52
CA ASP A 209 15.56 27.74 -17.95
C ASP A 209 16.56 27.87 -16.78
N THR A 210 17.24 26.75 -16.51
CA THR A 210 18.56 26.60 -15.88
C THR A 210 18.94 27.38 -14.62
N VAL A 211 18.99 26.65 -13.49
CA VAL A 211 20.23 26.57 -12.69
C VAL A 211 20.50 25.10 -12.37
N GLN A 212 21.37 24.48 -13.18
CA GLN A 212 21.94 23.18 -12.87
C GLN A 212 22.88 23.30 -11.67
N LYS A 213 22.39 22.97 -10.48
CA LYS A 213 23.26 22.43 -9.44
C LYS A 213 23.19 20.92 -9.55
N LYS A 214 24.21 20.35 -10.21
CA LYS A 214 24.50 18.91 -10.27
C LYS A 214 24.39 18.31 -8.87
N LEU A 215 23.24 17.72 -8.57
CA LEU A 215 23.02 16.93 -7.37
C LEU A 215 23.68 15.57 -7.64
N PRO A 216 24.67 15.15 -6.83
CA PRO A 216 25.37 13.90 -7.04
C PRO A 216 24.38 12.75 -6.93
N SER A 217 24.56 11.73 -7.80
CA SER A 217 23.80 10.47 -7.86
C SER A 217 23.27 10.07 -6.49
N ALA A 218 21.98 10.36 -6.26
CA ALA A 218 21.34 10.13 -4.98
C ALA A 218 21.12 8.64 -4.81
N THR A 219 21.92 8.05 -3.91
CA THR A 219 21.67 6.79 -3.22
C THR A 219 20.18 6.66 -2.94
N LEU A 220 19.59 5.51 -3.29
CA LEU A 220 18.17 5.21 -3.13
C LEU A 220 17.71 5.45 -1.68
N THR A 221 17.26 6.67 -1.36
CA THR A 221 16.78 7.00 -0.03
C THR A 221 15.57 6.13 0.26
N THR A 222 15.67 5.28 1.27
CA THR A 222 14.54 4.46 1.73
C THR A 222 13.55 5.34 2.49
N GLU A 223 12.28 4.94 2.58
CA GLU A 223 11.29 5.67 3.39
C GLU A 223 11.70 5.74 4.87
N THR A 224 12.48 4.76 5.33
CA THR A 224 13.07 4.75 6.69
C THR A 224 14.11 5.86 6.86
N GLU A 225 14.97 6.08 5.87
CA GLU A 225 15.97 7.15 5.89
C GLU A 225 15.31 8.53 5.80
N LEU A 226 14.28 8.67 4.95
CA LEU A 226 13.47 9.89 4.87
C LEU A 226 12.81 10.19 6.21
N ALA A 227 12.21 9.19 6.86
CA ALA A 227 11.63 9.35 8.20
C ALA A 227 12.67 9.71 9.26
N ALA A 228 13.85 9.11 9.22
CA ALA A 228 14.94 9.39 10.16
C ALA A 228 15.57 10.79 9.97
N ALA A 229 15.50 11.32 8.75
CA ALA A 229 15.98 12.66 8.41
C ALA A 229 15.08 13.78 8.96
N GLU A 230 13.79 13.51 9.22
CA GLU A 230 12.88 14.49 9.82
C GLU A 230 13.36 14.88 11.24
N LYS A 231 13.22 16.18 11.56
CA LYS A 231 13.67 16.74 12.83
C LYS A 231 12.56 17.52 13.49
N TYR A 232 12.28 17.19 14.75
CA TYR A 232 11.33 17.93 15.55
C TYR A 232 11.90 19.30 15.92
N THR A 233 11.19 20.36 15.54
CA THR A 233 11.52 21.74 15.94
C THR A 233 10.44 22.33 16.85
N SER A 234 9.18 22.25 16.43
CA SER A 234 8.02 22.79 17.15
C SER A 234 6.74 22.17 16.60
N VAL A 235 5.69 22.09 17.42
CA VAL A 235 4.34 21.66 17.00
C VAL A 235 3.72 22.54 15.90
N PHE A 236 4.19 23.79 15.76
CA PHE A 236 3.72 24.74 14.74
C PHE A 236 4.52 24.67 13.43
N LYS A 237 5.57 23.84 13.38
CA LYS A 237 6.32 23.58 12.15
C LYS A 237 5.87 22.23 11.57
N PRO A 238 5.64 22.15 10.25
CA PRO A 238 5.29 20.89 9.62
C PRO A 238 6.38 19.84 9.83
N ILE A 239 5.96 18.61 10.11
CA ILE A 239 6.81 17.41 10.09
C ILE A 239 6.14 16.36 9.21
N ASP A 240 6.93 15.63 8.42
CA ASP A 240 6.40 14.64 7.49
C ASP A 240 6.42 13.22 8.10
N LEU A 241 5.34 12.49 7.89
CA LEU A 241 5.21 11.07 8.23
C LEU A 241 5.33 10.24 6.95
N TYR A 242 6.31 9.34 6.91
CA TYR A 242 6.49 8.41 5.78
C TYR A 242 5.96 7.02 6.13
N PHE A 243 5.57 6.27 5.11
CA PHE A 243 4.99 4.94 5.22
C PHE A 243 5.89 3.96 4.50
N LYS A 244 5.98 2.72 5.01
CA LYS A 244 6.55 1.64 4.19
C LYS A 244 5.67 1.43 2.96
N LEU A 245 6.27 0.98 1.86
CA LEU A 245 5.52 0.51 0.70
C LEU A 245 4.44 -0.49 1.13
N ASN A 246 3.22 -0.28 0.67
CA ASN A 246 2.03 -1.07 1.03
C ASN A 246 1.68 -1.05 2.54
N GLY A 247 2.36 -0.26 3.37
CA GLY A 247 2.07 -0.12 4.79
C GLY A 247 0.96 0.90 5.05
N SER A 248 0.00 0.54 5.91
CA SER A 248 -0.97 1.47 6.50
C SER A 248 -0.39 2.25 7.69
N ASN A 249 0.83 1.91 8.11
CA ASN A 249 1.46 2.44 9.32
C ASN A 249 2.63 3.34 8.94
N TYR A 250 2.64 4.56 9.50
CA TYR A 250 3.78 5.43 9.35
C TYR A 250 4.97 4.91 10.16
N ILE A 251 6.17 5.22 9.68
CA ILE A 251 7.44 4.86 10.32
C ILE A 251 7.64 5.79 11.51
N GLN A 252 7.61 5.22 12.72
CA GLN A 252 7.78 5.98 13.95
C GLN A 252 9.26 6.27 14.23
N THR A 253 9.57 7.53 14.48
CA THR A 253 10.91 8.02 14.84
C THR A 253 10.86 8.73 16.20
N PRO A 254 12.00 8.92 16.89
CA PRO A 254 12.03 9.71 18.12
C PRO A 254 11.46 11.12 17.92
N ASP A 255 11.76 11.76 16.79
CA ASP A 255 11.27 13.10 16.44
C ASP A 255 9.74 13.14 16.24
N THR A 256 9.16 12.19 15.51
CA THR A 256 7.70 12.13 15.30
C THR A 256 6.95 11.78 16.58
N ARG A 257 7.51 10.90 17.43
CA ARG A 257 6.94 10.63 18.78
C ARG A 257 6.93 11.91 19.63
N ARG A 258 8.07 12.62 19.67
CA ARG A 258 8.19 13.88 20.39
C ARG A 258 7.18 14.92 19.91
N PHE A 259 7.00 15.07 18.59
CA PHE A 259 5.99 15.96 18.01
C PHE A 259 4.59 15.65 18.56
N PHE A 260 4.17 14.38 18.54
CA PHE A 260 2.83 14.01 18.99
C PHE A 260 2.63 14.13 20.50
N ASP A 261 3.66 13.84 21.30
CA ASP A 261 3.61 14.04 22.75
C ASP A 261 3.45 15.53 23.11
N GLU A 262 4.21 16.42 22.45
CA GLU A 262 4.11 17.87 22.66
C GLU A 262 2.79 18.43 22.10
N ALA A 263 2.34 17.95 20.93
CA ALA A 263 1.05 18.35 20.35
C ALA A 263 -0.12 17.92 21.25
N ALA A 264 -0.11 16.71 21.80
CA ALA A 264 -1.16 16.24 22.70
C ALA A 264 -1.25 17.08 23.98
N ARG A 265 -0.10 17.44 24.58
CA ARG A 265 -0.06 18.34 25.74
C ARG A 265 -0.59 19.73 25.40
N TYR A 266 -0.16 20.30 24.28
CA TYR A 266 -0.57 21.64 23.84
C TYR A 266 -2.08 21.72 23.53
N LEU A 267 -2.59 20.79 22.73
CA LEU A 267 -4.00 20.75 22.33
C LEU A 267 -4.94 20.48 23.51
N LYS A 268 -4.46 19.80 24.56
CA LYS A 268 -5.24 19.58 25.78
C LYS A 268 -5.61 20.89 26.48
N THR A 269 -4.70 21.87 26.50
CA THR A 269 -4.91 23.18 27.13
C THR A 269 -5.42 24.27 26.17
N HIS A 270 -5.36 24.04 24.85
CA HIS A 270 -5.79 25.00 23.82
C HIS A 270 -6.89 24.39 22.94
N LYS A 271 -8.15 24.47 23.37
CA LYS A 271 -9.29 23.82 22.70
C LYS A 271 -9.65 24.41 21.33
N GLN A 272 -9.26 25.65 21.08
CA GLN A 272 -9.44 26.37 19.82
C GLN A 272 -8.38 26.06 18.76
N LYS A 273 -7.36 25.27 19.11
CA LYS A 273 -6.26 24.89 18.22
C LYS A 273 -6.48 23.51 17.63
N GLU A 274 -5.99 23.33 16.41
CA GLU A 274 -6.23 22.13 15.61
C GLU A 274 -4.93 21.51 15.12
N LEU A 275 -4.87 20.19 15.13
CA LEU A 275 -3.86 19.41 14.42
C LEU A 275 -4.37 19.14 13.01
N VAL A 276 -3.67 19.68 12.02
CA VAL A 276 -3.95 19.45 10.60
C VAL A 276 -3.08 18.31 10.09
N LEU A 277 -3.71 17.29 9.52
CA LEU A 277 -3.09 16.16 8.84
C LEU A 277 -3.33 16.31 7.33
N THR A 278 -2.28 16.57 6.56
CA THR A 278 -2.38 16.73 5.10
C THR A 278 -1.79 15.50 4.42
N GLY A 279 -2.62 14.73 3.72
CA GLY A 279 -2.16 13.57 2.95
C GLY A 279 -1.62 13.95 1.58
N HIS A 280 -0.56 13.28 1.16
CA HIS A 280 0.04 13.39 -0.18
C HIS A 280 0.29 12.00 -0.80
N THR A 281 0.30 11.94 -2.13
CA THR A 281 0.69 10.76 -2.92
C THR A 281 1.78 11.12 -3.92
N ASP A 282 2.38 10.09 -4.52
CA ASP A 282 3.10 10.24 -5.79
C ASP A 282 2.12 10.29 -6.97
N ASN A 283 2.66 10.44 -8.18
CA ASN A 283 1.90 10.52 -9.44
C ASN A 283 1.55 9.15 -10.06
N SER A 284 1.67 8.05 -9.30
CA SER A 284 1.50 6.73 -9.93
C SER A 284 0.06 6.50 -10.33
N GLY A 285 -0.91 6.79 -9.46
CA GLY A 285 -2.35 6.60 -9.72
C GLY A 285 -2.99 7.75 -10.50
N ASN A 286 -4.28 7.63 -10.80
CA ASN A 286 -5.05 8.78 -11.30
C ASN A 286 -5.38 9.76 -10.17
N ASP A 287 -5.65 11.03 -10.52
CA ASP A 287 -5.92 12.12 -9.60
C ASP A 287 -6.97 11.79 -8.53
N ALA A 288 -8.09 11.21 -8.96
CA ALA A 288 -9.21 10.92 -8.07
C ALA A 288 -8.85 9.81 -7.07
N THR A 289 -8.17 8.76 -7.52
CA THR A 289 -7.64 7.69 -6.66
C THR A 289 -6.58 8.21 -5.70
N ASN A 290 -5.67 9.06 -6.18
CA ASN A 290 -4.61 9.67 -5.37
C ASN A 290 -5.18 10.61 -4.29
N LEU A 291 -6.18 11.41 -4.63
CA LEU A 291 -6.88 12.26 -3.67
C LEU A 291 -7.57 11.44 -2.57
N ARG A 292 -8.22 10.34 -2.95
CA ARG A 292 -8.87 9.44 -1.99
C ARG A 292 -7.85 8.69 -1.12
N LEU A 293 -6.77 8.18 -1.70
CA LEU A 293 -5.69 7.48 -0.99
C LEU A 293 -5.00 8.38 0.03
N SER A 294 -4.67 9.62 -0.37
CA SER A 294 -4.09 10.60 0.56
C SER A 294 -5.01 10.88 1.75
N ARG A 295 -6.32 11.01 1.53
CA ARG A 295 -7.33 11.15 2.59
C ARG A 295 -7.37 9.94 3.51
N SER A 296 -7.37 8.73 2.95
CA SER A 296 -7.39 7.49 3.74
C SER A 296 -6.17 7.39 4.66
N ARG A 297 -4.96 7.66 4.14
CA ARG A 297 -3.72 7.65 4.94
C ARG A 297 -3.78 8.65 6.10
N ALA A 298 -4.24 9.87 5.84
CA ALA A 298 -4.39 10.89 6.88
C ALA A 298 -5.47 10.49 7.93
N ASN A 299 -6.55 9.84 7.50
CA ASN A 299 -7.56 9.29 8.41
C ASN A 299 -7.02 8.15 9.28
N ASP A 300 -6.14 7.30 8.77
CA ASP A 300 -5.53 6.23 9.57
C ASP A 300 -4.57 6.78 10.63
N VAL A 301 -3.83 7.84 10.31
CA VAL A 301 -3.07 8.61 11.30
C VAL A 301 -4.02 9.21 12.35
N LYS A 302 -5.12 9.85 11.94
CA LYS A 302 -6.15 10.38 12.86
C LYS A 302 -6.67 9.32 13.83
N LYS A 303 -7.04 8.13 13.32
CA LYS A 303 -7.53 7.02 14.17
C LYS A 303 -6.51 6.65 15.25
N ARG A 304 -5.23 6.57 14.89
CA ARG A 304 -4.15 6.28 15.84
C ARG A 304 -4.00 7.39 16.89
N LEU A 305 -3.98 8.65 16.48
CA LEU A 305 -3.80 9.78 17.40
C LEU A 305 -4.94 9.93 18.41
N ARG A 306 -6.16 9.53 18.05
CA ARG A 306 -7.29 9.46 18.99
C ARG A 306 -7.00 8.52 20.16
N SER A 307 -6.37 7.37 19.89
CA SER A 307 -5.96 6.44 20.96
C SER A 307 -4.84 7.00 21.85
N SER A 308 -4.11 8.00 21.37
CA SER A 308 -3.03 8.69 22.10
C SER A 308 -3.49 9.93 22.87
N GLY A 309 -4.80 10.20 22.93
CA GLY A 309 -5.37 11.24 23.79
C GLY A 309 -5.62 12.60 23.12
N ILE A 310 -5.42 12.74 21.80
CA ILE A 310 -5.81 13.95 21.06
C ILE A 310 -7.31 13.88 20.73
N SER A 311 -8.06 14.94 21.07
CA SER A 311 -9.50 15.01 20.78
C SER A 311 -9.77 14.92 19.28
N ALA A 312 -10.72 14.08 18.87
CA ALA A 312 -11.10 13.91 17.47
C ALA A 312 -11.62 15.22 16.82
N SER A 313 -12.20 16.10 17.63
CA SER A 313 -12.68 17.43 17.19
C SER A 313 -11.56 18.40 16.87
N GLN A 314 -10.36 18.20 17.43
CA GLN A 314 -9.19 19.04 17.18
C GLN A 314 -8.30 18.46 16.07
N ILE A 315 -8.71 17.39 15.38
CA ILE A 315 -7.94 16.80 14.27
C ILE A 315 -8.68 17.04 12.95
N VAL A 316 -8.07 17.85 12.09
CA VAL A 316 -8.55 18.15 10.74
C VAL A 316 -7.75 17.33 9.73
N VAL A 317 -8.44 16.75 8.74
CA VAL A 317 -7.84 15.96 7.66
C VAL A 317 -8.01 16.70 6.35
N ASP A 318 -6.88 17.05 5.73
CA ASP A 318 -6.79 17.56 4.36
C ASP A 318 -6.16 16.50 3.46
N ALA A 319 -6.49 16.56 2.17
CA ALA A 319 -6.03 15.62 1.16
C ALA A 319 -5.63 16.39 -0.09
N LYS A 320 -4.37 16.26 -0.51
CA LYS A 320 -3.85 16.91 -1.72
C LYS A 320 -3.64 15.95 -2.89
N GLY A 321 -3.74 14.63 -2.66
CA GLY A 321 -3.31 13.65 -3.66
C GLY A 321 -1.90 13.95 -4.13
N GLU A 322 -1.72 13.97 -5.45
CA GLU A 322 -0.43 14.24 -6.11
C GLU A 322 -0.16 15.73 -6.39
N THR A 323 -1.14 16.61 -6.14
CA THR A 323 -1.10 18.03 -6.59
C THR A 323 -0.09 18.91 -5.85
N ALA A 324 0.51 18.41 -4.77
CA ALA A 324 1.49 19.14 -3.95
C ALA A 324 2.75 18.28 -3.70
N PRO A 325 3.54 17.98 -4.75
CA PRO A 325 4.77 17.21 -4.63
C PRO A 325 5.84 18.03 -3.89
N LYS A 326 6.64 17.37 -3.05
CA LYS A 326 7.83 17.96 -2.42
C LYS A 326 9.13 17.63 -3.16
N ALA A 327 9.08 16.64 -4.05
CA ALA A 327 10.21 16.15 -4.83
C ALA A 327 9.74 15.67 -6.22
N ASP A 328 10.69 15.40 -7.11
CA ASP A 328 10.41 15.00 -8.49
C ASP A 328 9.79 13.59 -8.59
N ASN A 329 8.57 13.51 -9.14
CA ASN A 329 7.86 12.26 -9.39
C ASN A 329 8.49 11.38 -10.49
N GLY A 330 9.38 11.92 -11.33
CA GLY A 330 10.14 11.15 -12.30
C GLY A 330 11.10 10.14 -11.65
N THR A 331 11.58 10.43 -10.44
CA THR A 331 12.55 9.58 -9.73
C THR A 331 11.87 8.68 -8.68
N ILE A 332 12.42 7.48 -8.46
CA ILE A 332 11.96 6.58 -7.39
C ILE A 332 12.09 7.28 -6.01
N ALA A 333 13.21 7.95 -5.76
CA ALA A 333 13.46 8.67 -4.52
C ALA A 333 12.46 9.81 -4.30
N GLY A 334 12.13 10.58 -5.34
CA GLY A 334 11.14 11.67 -5.22
C GLY A 334 9.71 11.16 -5.04
N ARG A 335 9.32 10.07 -5.69
CA ARG A 335 8.02 9.40 -5.41
C ARG A 335 7.92 8.94 -3.96
N ARG A 336 8.98 8.32 -3.41
CA ARG A 336 9.06 7.96 -1.98
C ARG A 336 8.88 9.17 -1.07
N ALA A 337 9.54 10.29 -1.38
CA ALA A 337 9.38 11.52 -0.62
C ALA A 337 7.96 12.12 -0.73
N ASN A 338 7.28 11.95 -1.87
CA ASN A 338 5.94 12.48 -2.08
C ASN A 338 4.84 11.68 -1.34
N ARG A 339 5.04 10.37 -1.10
CA ARG A 339 4.14 9.53 -0.32
C ARG A 339 4.27 9.78 1.19
N ARG A 340 3.62 10.84 1.67
CA ARG A 340 3.70 11.27 3.07
C ARG A 340 2.38 11.80 3.61
N VAL A 341 2.31 11.94 4.93
CA VAL A 341 1.32 12.77 5.61
C VAL A 341 2.05 13.87 6.35
N THR A 342 1.82 15.12 5.99
CA THR A 342 2.39 16.29 6.68
C THR A 342 1.50 16.67 7.84
N VAL A 343 2.09 16.88 9.02
CA VAL A 343 1.33 17.22 10.24
C VAL A 343 1.82 18.53 10.87
N VAL A 344 0.88 19.35 11.33
CA VAL A 344 1.17 20.66 11.95
C VAL A 344 0.01 21.12 12.82
N VAL A 345 0.30 21.78 13.95
CA VAL A 345 -0.70 22.46 14.77
C VAL A 345 -0.94 23.88 14.24
N ARG A 346 -2.20 24.28 14.09
CA ARG A 346 -2.62 25.63 13.66
C ARG A 346 -3.48 26.33 14.71
#